data_AF-A0A2P4QKB6-F1
#
_entry.id   AF-A0A2P4QKB6-F1
#
_cell.length_a   1.000
_cell.length_b   1.000
_cell.length_c   1.000
_cell.angle_alpha   90.00
_cell.angle_beta   90.00
_cell.angle_gamma   90.00
#
_symmetry.space_group_name_H-M   'P 1'
#
loop_
_entity.id
_entity.type
_entity.pdbx_description
1 polymer ?
#
loop_
_entity_poly.entity_id
_entity_poly.type
_entity_poly.pdbx_seq_one_letter_code
_entity_poly.pdbx_strand_id
1 'polypeptide(L)'
;MRIITNNFMFIRDYRKNKKHYEEDKENNNICQKYNTRLLQLSTFSCGIFESLLTDNLIMGSFKSLSESSNDSVNCENTKVYQLQTERCNLIEVLLYLDSIDKLLQSWQNIIKKIACEAIPKKPGIQWLTTWSSHLELYLNNYQCSGVWYEEFLTVTKLHTSSTLRLVAYLLLQKVIEHTFRKKAIKKDQAADCNLIPENIIVLEPIEASKFSYIVGWVVYKLTKSDKQTKSHPQFKAICSHLEILNSEQVVYEQDVRSQITNVIPGQEFLEFMYKMESLILLLFEKHKELGPNTLQYIYNSLLGNLPLLQSFNILLDFADQQNLKTLRKDTQTISRKENKPTLIKKENIPQYPLLGLGYLQILAKLDDAEEVFSKIFQVVELQWLLWAFGDNVKNKRKKILIPLIFDHLKKGTQFCEEALLKRFMFAL
;
A
#
# COMPACT_ATOMS: atom_id res chain seq x y z
N MET A 1 5.68 12.64 -45.64
CA MET A 1 5.58 13.92 -44.90
C MET A 1 5.71 13.59 -43.42
N ARG A 2 6.83 13.98 -42.78
CA ARG A 2 7.15 13.69 -41.38
C ARG A 2 6.17 14.44 -40.46
N ILE A 3 5.41 13.73 -39.63
CA ILE A 3 4.87 14.28 -38.38
C ILE A 3 5.30 13.33 -37.26
N ILE A 4 6.47 13.69 -36.74
CA ILE A 4 6.94 13.61 -35.35
C ILE A 4 6.11 12.70 -34.43
N THR A 5 6.71 11.55 -34.15
CA THR A 5 6.65 10.85 -32.86
C THR A 5 6.87 11.83 -31.72
N ASN A 6 5.81 12.21 -31.02
CA ASN A 6 5.87 12.82 -29.70
C ASN A 6 4.90 12.07 -28.78
N ASN A 7 5.46 11.59 -27.67
CA ASN A 7 4.79 11.05 -26.51
C ASN A 7 3.41 11.70 -26.26
N PHE A 8 2.34 10.93 -26.40
CA PHE A 8 1.03 11.30 -25.86
C PHE A 8 0.40 10.14 -25.09
N MET A 9 1.20 9.50 -24.22
CA MET A 9 0.68 9.19 -22.89
C MET A 9 0.70 10.53 -22.15
N PHE A 10 -0.45 11.20 -22.06
CA PHE A 10 -0.55 12.45 -21.30
C PHE A 10 0.04 12.22 -19.90
N ILE A 11 1.18 12.85 -19.62
CA ILE A 11 1.56 13.17 -18.25
C ILE A 11 0.49 14.18 -17.80
N ARG A 12 -0.59 13.65 -17.23
CA ARG A 12 -1.51 14.43 -16.43
C ARG A 12 -0.71 14.90 -15.22
N ASP A 13 -0.38 16.20 -15.18
CA ASP A 13 0.34 16.77 -14.06
C ASP A 13 -0.60 16.84 -12.84
N TYR A 14 -0.65 15.76 -12.07
CA TYR A 14 -1.45 15.65 -10.84
C TYR A 14 -1.05 16.69 -9.77
N ARG A 15 0.03 17.45 -9.96
CA ARG A 15 0.53 18.45 -8.99
C ARG A 15 -0.34 19.71 -8.93
N LYS A 16 -1.26 19.94 -9.88
CA LYS A 16 -2.21 21.07 -9.83
C LYS A 16 -3.48 20.80 -9.01
N ASN A 17 -3.74 19.57 -8.57
CA ASN A 17 -4.93 19.23 -7.77
C ASN A 17 -4.85 19.70 -6.29
N LYS A 18 -3.81 20.43 -5.89
CA LYS A 18 -3.57 20.79 -4.47
C LYS A 18 -4.09 22.18 -4.05
N LYS A 19 -4.77 22.91 -4.93
CA LYS A 19 -5.37 24.21 -4.61
C LYS A 19 -6.73 24.39 -5.28
N HIS A 20 -7.76 23.70 -4.81
CA HIS A 20 -9.17 24.12 -4.95
C HIS A 20 -9.96 23.39 -3.85
N TYR A 21 -9.96 23.97 -2.65
CA TYR A 21 -10.73 23.45 -1.50
C TYR A 21 -12.02 24.26 -1.24
N GLU A 22 -12.44 25.11 -2.18
CA GLU A 22 -13.61 25.99 -1.99
C GLU A 22 -14.79 25.73 -2.94
N GLU A 23 -14.71 24.78 -3.88
CA GLU A 23 -15.81 24.49 -4.84
C GLU A 23 -16.65 23.23 -4.49
N ASP A 24 -16.39 22.58 -3.35
CA ASP A 24 -17.06 21.31 -2.97
C ASP A 24 -18.56 21.47 -2.59
N LYS A 25 -19.07 22.70 -2.44
CA LYS A 25 -20.49 22.93 -2.14
C LYS A 25 -21.41 22.84 -3.36
N GLU A 26 -20.91 23.14 -4.57
CA GLU A 26 -21.72 23.13 -5.80
C GLU A 26 -21.76 21.73 -6.45
N ASN A 27 -20.68 20.96 -6.33
CA ASN A 27 -20.56 19.60 -6.88
C ASN A 27 -21.48 18.57 -6.23
N ASN A 28 -21.80 18.73 -4.94
CA ASN A 28 -22.79 17.88 -4.27
C ASN A 28 -24.22 18.07 -4.82
N ASN A 29 -24.52 19.21 -5.42
CA ASN A 29 -25.87 19.54 -5.91
C ASN A 29 -26.18 18.91 -7.29
N ILE A 30 -25.17 18.77 -8.15
CA ILE A 30 -25.35 18.22 -9.51
C ILE A 30 -25.67 16.71 -9.48
N CYS A 31 -24.95 15.90 -8.70
CA CYS A 31 -25.29 14.48 -8.57
C CYS A 31 -26.68 14.28 -7.95
N GLN A 32 -27.05 15.11 -6.97
CA GLN A 32 -28.39 15.08 -6.36
C GLN A 32 -29.51 15.26 -7.39
N LYS A 33 -29.33 16.14 -8.39
CA LYS A 33 -30.30 16.37 -9.47
C LYS A 33 -30.62 15.10 -10.29
N TYR A 34 -29.65 14.21 -10.50
CA TYR A 34 -29.83 13.02 -11.35
C TYR A 34 -29.89 11.69 -10.60
N ASN A 35 -29.84 11.71 -9.26
CA ASN A 35 -29.78 10.52 -8.41
C ASN A 35 -30.83 9.46 -8.77
N THR A 36 -32.09 9.87 -9.00
CA THR A 36 -33.16 8.93 -9.35
C THR A 36 -32.86 8.16 -10.64
N ARG A 37 -32.29 8.83 -11.66
CA ARG A 37 -31.94 8.18 -12.92
C ARG A 37 -30.66 7.35 -12.79
N LEU A 38 -29.65 7.84 -12.06
CA LEU A 38 -28.42 7.10 -11.81
C LEU A 38 -28.66 5.76 -11.12
N LEU A 39 -29.61 5.70 -10.17
CA LEU A 39 -30.01 4.47 -9.48
C LEU A 39 -30.68 3.43 -10.39
N GLN A 40 -31.22 3.83 -11.54
CA GLN A 40 -31.83 2.92 -12.51
C GLN A 40 -30.81 2.25 -13.45
N LEU A 41 -29.59 2.79 -13.52
CA LEU A 41 -28.52 2.24 -14.34
C LEU A 41 -27.84 1.06 -13.65
N SER A 42 -27.18 0.20 -14.43
CA SER A 42 -26.25 -0.77 -13.86
C SER A 42 -25.17 -0.08 -13.01
N THR A 43 -24.64 -0.79 -12.02
CA THR A 43 -23.56 -0.26 -11.15
C THR A 43 -22.36 0.25 -11.96
N PHE A 44 -22.09 -0.36 -13.11
CA PHE A 44 -21.00 0.05 -13.98
C PHE A 44 -21.29 1.38 -14.68
N SER A 45 -22.44 1.50 -15.35
CA SER A 45 -22.84 2.73 -16.03
C SER A 45 -23.11 3.88 -15.07
N CYS A 46 -23.65 3.60 -13.88
CA CYS A 46 -23.80 4.57 -12.80
C CYS A 46 -22.45 5.21 -12.45
N GLY A 47 -21.41 4.41 -12.22
CA GLY A 47 -20.07 4.92 -11.92
C GLY A 47 -19.46 5.76 -13.06
N ILE A 48 -19.76 5.42 -14.33
CA ILE A 48 -19.34 6.23 -15.48
C ILE A 48 -19.98 7.61 -15.45
N PHE A 49 -21.30 7.67 -15.29
CA PHE A 49 -22.03 8.94 -15.28
C PHE A 49 -21.73 9.77 -14.03
N GLU A 50 -21.59 9.16 -12.86
CA GLU A 50 -21.10 9.85 -11.66
C GLU A 50 -19.72 10.47 -11.90
N SER A 51 -18.80 9.73 -12.51
CA SER A 51 -17.48 10.27 -12.85
C SER A 51 -17.51 11.39 -13.88
N LEU A 52 -18.48 11.41 -14.80
CA LEU A 52 -18.65 12.49 -15.77
C LEU A 52 -19.30 13.72 -15.11
N LEU A 53 -20.33 13.50 -14.28
CA LEU A 53 -21.09 14.55 -13.63
C LEU A 53 -20.27 15.32 -12.59
N THR A 54 -19.32 14.65 -11.94
CA THR A 54 -18.39 15.22 -10.95
C THR A 54 -17.15 15.87 -11.57
N ASP A 55 -16.93 15.74 -12.89
CA ASP A 55 -15.74 16.29 -13.55
C ASP A 55 -15.98 17.74 -13.97
N ASN A 56 -15.42 18.69 -13.22
CA ASN A 56 -15.57 20.14 -13.49
C ASN A 56 -15.05 20.55 -14.88
N LEU A 57 -14.13 19.82 -15.50
CA LEU A 57 -13.68 20.12 -16.86
C LEU A 57 -14.74 19.74 -17.90
N ILE A 58 -15.61 18.78 -17.57
CA ILE A 58 -16.67 18.27 -18.43
C ILE A 58 -17.97 19.03 -18.17
N MET A 59 -18.35 19.17 -16.89
CA MET A 59 -19.65 19.70 -16.44
C MET A 59 -19.59 21.05 -15.73
N GLY A 60 -18.41 21.54 -15.36
CA GLY A 60 -18.29 22.80 -14.62
C GLY A 60 -18.84 23.97 -15.44
N SER A 61 -19.43 24.96 -14.79
CA SER A 61 -19.87 26.19 -15.46
C SER A 61 -18.67 27.13 -15.65
N PHE A 62 -18.37 27.55 -16.88
CA PHE A 62 -17.54 28.75 -17.05
C PHE A 62 -18.33 29.93 -16.46
N LYS A 63 -17.82 30.55 -15.38
CA LYS A 63 -18.27 31.88 -14.99
C LYS A 63 -17.98 32.79 -16.17
N SER A 64 -19.00 33.48 -16.68
CA SER A 64 -18.84 34.47 -17.74
C SER A 64 -17.68 35.38 -17.38
N LEU A 65 -16.57 35.29 -18.12
CA LEU A 65 -15.52 36.29 -17.98
C LEU A 65 -16.17 37.63 -18.30
N SER A 66 -15.95 38.60 -17.41
CA SER A 66 -16.35 40.00 -17.62
C SER A 66 -16.01 40.44 -19.05
N GLU A 67 -16.93 41.15 -19.70
CA GLU A 67 -16.76 41.66 -21.06
C GLU A 67 -15.34 42.19 -21.26
N SER A 68 -14.58 41.53 -22.13
CA SER A 68 -13.24 42.00 -22.47
C SER A 68 -13.37 43.20 -23.41
N SER A 69 -12.38 44.09 -23.41
CA SER A 69 -12.32 45.19 -24.38
C SER A 69 -12.03 44.75 -25.82
N ASN A 70 -11.88 43.44 -26.08
CA ASN A 70 -11.58 42.88 -27.38
C ASN A 70 -12.75 42.01 -27.88
N ASP A 71 -13.45 42.50 -28.91
CA ASP A 71 -14.61 41.82 -29.50
C ASP A 71 -14.29 40.40 -30.02
N SER A 72 -13.05 40.17 -30.47
CA SER A 72 -12.60 38.83 -30.89
C SER A 72 -12.58 37.83 -29.73
N VAL A 73 -12.12 38.27 -28.56
CA VAL A 73 -12.07 37.46 -27.34
C VAL A 73 -13.48 37.19 -26.83
N ASN A 74 -14.37 38.17 -26.90
CA ASN A 74 -15.78 37.99 -26.52
C ASN A 74 -16.51 37.00 -27.45
N CYS A 75 -16.22 37.05 -28.76
CA CYS A 75 -16.74 36.10 -29.74
C CYS A 75 -16.27 34.66 -29.47
N GLU A 76 -14.98 34.46 -29.19
CA GLU A 76 -14.45 33.13 -28.84
C GLU A 76 -15.02 32.60 -27.53
N ASN A 77 -15.12 33.45 -26.49
CA ASN A 77 -15.73 33.08 -25.21
C ASN A 77 -17.18 32.62 -25.38
N THR A 78 -17.96 33.31 -26.24
CA THR A 78 -19.33 32.93 -26.55
C THR A 78 -19.40 31.56 -27.22
N LYS A 79 -18.50 31.26 -28.17
CA LYS A 79 -18.43 29.94 -28.82
C LYS A 79 -18.08 28.84 -27.84
N VAL A 80 -17.11 29.08 -26.95
CA VAL A 80 -16.72 28.10 -25.91
C VAL A 80 -17.89 27.81 -24.98
N TYR A 81 -18.61 28.85 -24.54
CA TYR A 81 -19.79 28.71 -23.69
C TYR A 81 -20.91 27.91 -24.38
N GLN A 82 -21.17 28.18 -25.66
CA GLN A 82 -22.15 27.42 -26.45
C GLN A 82 -21.77 25.94 -26.58
N LEU A 83 -20.51 25.63 -26.90
CA LEU A 83 -20.01 24.25 -27.01
C LEU A 83 -20.12 23.50 -25.68
N GLN A 84 -19.85 24.18 -24.57
CA GLN A 84 -20.00 23.60 -23.24
C GLN A 84 -21.46 23.32 -22.91
N THR A 85 -22.35 24.26 -23.20
CA THR A 85 -23.80 24.10 -23.00
C THR A 85 -24.34 22.94 -23.82
N GLU A 86 -23.95 22.86 -25.10
CA GLU A 86 -24.31 21.74 -25.98
C GLU A 86 -23.79 20.41 -25.42
N ARG A 87 -22.54 20.36 -24.96
CA ARG A 87 -21.95 19.17 -24.34
C ARG A 87 -22.71 18.71 -23.09
N CYS A 88 -23.01 19.62 -22.17
CA CYS A 88 -23.77 19.31 -20.95
C CYS A 88 -25.16 18.78 -21.29
N ASN A 89 -25.88 19.44 -22.21
CA ASN A 89 -27.19 19.00 -22.66
C ASN A 89 -27.13 17.61 -23.29
N LEU A 90 -26.12 17.31 -24.09
CA LEU A 90 -25.94 15.99 -24.69
C LEU A 90 -25.67 14.91 -23.64
N ILE A 91 -24.85 15.18 -22.62
CA ILE A 91 -24.61 14.24 -21.52
C ILE A 91 -25.91 13.97 -20.75
N GLU A 92 -26.71 15.01 -20.48
CA GLU A 92 -28.03 14.85 -19.86
C GLU A 92 -28.94 13.99 -20.74
N VAL A 93 -29.08 14.29 -22.03
CA VAL A 93 -29.91 13.51 -22.96
C VAL A 93 -29.50 12.04 -22.97
N LEU A 94 -28.20 11.76 -23.00
CA LEU A 94 -27.68 10.39 -22.98
C LEU A 94 -27.97 9.67 -21.66
N LEU A 95 -27.88 10.36 -20.52
CA LEU A 95 -28.19 9.79 -19.22
C LEU A 95 -29.65 9.29 -19.11
N TYR A 96 -30.57 9.99 -19.76
CA TYR A 96 -32.00 9.62 -19.79
C TYR A 96 -32.36 8.62 -20.90
N LEU A 97 -31.41 8.25 -21.76
CA LEU A 97 -31.67 7.29 -22.82
C LEU A 97 -31.61 5.85 -22.28
N ASP A 98 -32.70 5.09 -22.37
CA ASP A 98 -32.75 3.71 -21.82
C ASP A 98 -31.76 2.75 -22.46
N SER A 99 -31.38 2.99 -23.72
CA SER A 99 -30.45 2.14 -24.44
C SER A 99 -28.99 2.40 -24.10
N ILE A 100 -28.67 3.50 -23.39
CA ILE A 100 -27.28 3.87 -23.07
C ILE A 100 -26.62 2.85 -22.15
N ASP A 101 -27.35 2.30 -21.17
CA ASP A 101 -26.81 1.36 -20.19
C ASP A 101 -26.30 0.09 -20.87
N LYS A 102 -27.11 -0.45 -21.80
CA LYS A 102 -26.74 -1.61 -22.61
C LYS A 102 -25.54 -1.33 -23.51
N LEU A 103 -25.46 -0.13 -24.10
CA LEU A 103 -24.32 0.27 -24.93
C LEU A 103 -23.02 0.32 -24.13
N LEU A 104 -23.03 0.97 -22.95
CA LEU A 104 -21.83 1.08 -22.10
C LEU A 104 -21.36 -0.29 -21.62
N GLN A 105 -22.28 -1.20 -21.28
CA GLN A 105 -21.95 -2.59 -20.94
C GLN A 105 -21.39 -3.37 -22.15
N SER A 106 -21.95 -3.16 -23.35
CA SER A 106 -21.43 -3.76 -24.58
C SER A 106 -19.98 -3.33 -24.83
N TRP A 107 -19.68 -2.04 -24.76
CA TRP A 107 -18.32 -1.52 -24.87
C TRP A 107 -17.40 -2.08 -23.79
N GLN A 108 -17.86 -2.20 -22.55
CA GLN A 108 -17.10 -2.83 -21.48
C GLN A 108 -16.70 -4.27 -21.84
N ASN A 109 -17.62 -5.05 -22.39
CA ASN A 109 -17.37 -6.44 -22.78
C ASN A 109 -16.38 -6.52 -23.95
N ILE A 110 -16.49 -5.63 -24.93
CA ILE A 110 -15.53 -5.53 -26.04
C ILE A 110 -14.13 -5.20 -25.50
N ILE A 111 -14.02 -4.21 -24.61
CA ILE A 111 -12.74 -3.80 -24.00
C ILE A 111 -12.12 -4.95 -23.18
N LYS A 112 -12.93 -5.71 -22.43
CA LYS A 112 -12.46 -6.90 -21.71
C LYS A 112 -11.94 -7.97 -22.68
N LYS A 113 -12.67 -8.22 -23.78
CA LYS A 113 -12.24 -9.17 -24.82
C LYS A 113 -10.92 -8.75 -25.45
N ILE A 114 -10.76 -7.47 -25.80
CA ILE A 114 -9.50 -6.90 -26.28
C ILE A 114 -8.37 -7.15 -25.28
N ALA A 115 -8.62 -6.95 -23.98
CA ALA A 115 -7.62 -7.17 -22.95
C ALA A 115 -7.18 -8.64 -22.81
N CYS A 116 -8.12 -9.57 -22.98
CA CYS A 116 -7.83 -10.99 -23.03
C CYS A 116 -7.04 -11.37 -24.28
N GLU A 117 -7.39 -10.83 -25.44
CA GLU A 117 -6.69 -11.08 -26.72
C GLU A 117 -5.27 -10.52 -26.73
N ALA A 118 -5.01 -9.45 -25.98
CA ALA A 118 -3.68 -8.87 -25.83
C ALA A 118 -2.70 -9.77 -25.03
N ILE A 119 -3.19 -10.81 -24.34
CA ILE A 119 -2.35 -11.71 -23.51
C ILE A 119 -1.36 -12.48 -24.42
N PRO A 120 -0.04 -12.38 -24.16
CA PRO A 120 0.94 -13.14 -24.93
C PRO A 120 0.72 -14.65 -24.82
N LYS A 121 0.77 -15.36 -25.95
CA LYS A 121 0.61 -16.83 -26.00
C LYS A 121 1.68 -17.60 -25.21
N LYS A 122 2.85 -17.00 -24.97
CA LYS A 122 3.94 -17.56 -24.17
C LYS A 122 4.33 -16.56 -23.08
N PRO A 123 3.86 -16.73 -21.83
CA PRO A 123 4.22 -15.83 -20.75
C PRO A 123 5.67 -16.08 -20.30
N GLY A 124 6.58 -15.17 -20.66
CA GLY A 124 7.95 -15.12 -20.14
C GLY A 124 8.11 -14.09 -19.01
N ILE A 125 9.33 -13.86 -18.51
CA ILE A 125 9.61 -12.91 -17.41
C ILE A 125 9.12 -11.48 -17.71
N GLN A 126 9.04 -11.09 -18.98
CA GLN A 126 8.59 -9.77 -19.44
C GLN A 126 7.12 -9.73 -19.88
N TRP A 127 6.33 -10.77 -19.59
CA TRP A 127 4.96 -10.89 -20.11
C TRP A 127 4.07 -9.69 -19.78
N LEU A 128 4.25 -9.06 -18.60
CA LEU A 128 3.47 -7.88 -18.21
C LEU A 128 3.78 -6.68 -19.09
N THR A 129 5.06 -6.43 -19.41
CA THR A 129 5.46 -5.33 -20.31
C THR A 129 4.95 -5.56 -21.72
N THR A 130 5.06 -6.80 -22.22
CA THR A 130 4.54 -7.18 -23.53
C THR A 130 3.02 -7.06 -23.60
N TRP A 131 2.32 -7.53 -22.57
CA TRP A 131 0.87 -7.42 -22.46
C TRP A 131 0.42 -5.96 -22.45
N SER A 132 1.06 -5.10 -21.65
CA SER A 132 0.71 -3.67 -21.59
C SER A 132 0.89 -2.98 -22.95
N SER A 133 1.97 -3.28 -23.67
CA SER A 133 2.21 -2.72 -25.01
C SER A 133 1.19 -3.23 -26.04
N HIS A 134 0.85 -4.52 -26.01
CA HIS A 134 -0.20 -5.09 -26.87
C HIS A 134 -1.57 -4.50 -26.54
N LEU A 135 -1.91 -4.39 -25.25
CA LEU A 135 -3.17 -3.81 -24.81
C LEU A 135 -3.32 -2.38 -25.31
N GLU A 136 -2.27 -1.56 -25.16
CA GLU A 136 -2.25 -0.19 -25.67
C GLU A 136 -2.47 -0.14 -27.19
N LEU A 137 -1.77 -0.98 -27.96
CA LEU A 137 -1.94 -1.07 -29.41
C LEU A 137 -3.39 -1.44 -29.79
N TYR A 138 -3.97 -2.45 -29.13
CA TYR A 138 -5.30 -2.94 -29.47
C TYR A 138 -6.39 -1.95 -29.07
N LEU A 139 -6.26 -1.29 -27.92
CA LEU A 139 -7.18 -0.23 -27.49
C LEU A 139 -7.13 0.97 -28.43
N ASN A 140 -5.92 1.39 -28.84
CA ASN A 140 -5.75 2.47 -29.81
C ASN A 140 -6.38 2.12 -31.16
N ASN A 141 -6.19 0.88 -31.64
CA ASN A 141 -6.84 0.42 -32.87
C ASN A 141 -8.36 0.45 -32.75
N TYR A 142 -8.92 0.00 -31.62
CA TYR A 142 -10.35 0.06 -31.37
C TYR A 142 -10.88 1.51 -31.36
N GLN A 143 -10.21 2.41 -30.65
CA GLN A 143 -10.56 3.84 -30.61
C GLN A 143 -10.50 4.49 -32.00
N CYS A 144 -9.49 4.16 -32.80
CA CYS A 144 -9.32 4.69 -34.15
C CYS A 144 -10.25 4.05 -35.20
N SER A 145 -10.81 2.87 -34.92
CA SER A 145 -11.65 2.13 -35.88
C SER A 145 -12.96 2.82 -36.23
N GLY A 146 -13.49 3.67 -35.33
CA GLY A 146 -14.80 4.32 -35.48
C GLY A 146 -16.00 3.38 -35.31
N VAL A 147 -15.81 2.05 -35.18
CA VAL A 147 -16.89 1.06 -35.03
C VAL A 147 -17.76 1.37 -33.82
N TRP A 148 -17.14 1.73 -32.70
CA TRP A 148 -17.83 2.16 -31.48
C TRP A 148 -18.75 3.37 -31.72
N TYR A 149 -18.38 4.29 -32.61
CA TYR A 149 -19.17 5.49 -32.88
C TYR A 149 -20.38 5.18 -33.76
N GLU A 150 -20.24 4.28 -34.73
CA GLU A 150 -21.38 3.79 -35.54
C GLU A 150 -22.40 3.05 -34.67
N GLU A 151 -21.94 2.21 -33.75
CA GLU A 151 -22.80 1.57 -32.74
C GLU A 151 -23.51 2.62 -31.87
N PHE A 152 -22.78 3.63 -31.41
CA PHE A 152 -23.34 4.74 -30.63
C PHE A 152 -24.45 5.48 -31.39
N LEU A 153 -24.21 5.84 -32.65
CA LEU A 153 -25.22 6.54 -33.47
C LEU A 153 -26.45 5.67 -33.71
N THR A 154 -26.25 4.37 -33.96
CA THR A 154 -27.36 3.41 -34.16
C THR A 154 -28.24 3.30 -32.91
N VAL A 155 -27.61 3.25 -31.73
CA VAL A 155 -28.32 3.10 -30.45
C VAL A 155 -28.99 4.40 -29.99
N THR A 156 -28.35 5.55 -30.22
CA THR A 156 -28.82 6.85 -29.72
C THR A 156 -29.77 7.55 -30.68
N LYS A 157 -29.67 7.28 -31.99
CA LYS A 157 -30.45 7.94 -33.05
C LYS A 157 -30.36 9.46 -33.01
N LEU A 158 -29.27 10.01 -32.45
CA LEU A 158 -29.03 11.45 -32.38
C LEU A 158 -28.43 11.97 -33.68
N HIS A 159 -28.69 13.25 -34.00
CA HIS A 159 -28.08 13.91 -35.15
C HIS A 159 -26.58 14.11 -34.94
N THR A 160 -25.81 13.78 -35.97
CA THR A 160 -24.35 13.88 -35.94
C THR A 160 -23.89 15.33 -35.79
N SER A 161 -23.15 15.63 -34.73
CA SER A 161 -22.38 16.87 -34.57
C SER A 161 -20.96 16.57 -34.09
N SER A 162 -20.04 17.52 -34.26
CA SER A 162 -18.68 17.41 -33.71
C SER A 162 -18.70 17.30 -32.18
N THR A 163 -19.61 18.00 -31.52
CA THR A 163 -19.84 17.94 -30.07
C THR A 163 -20.36 16.57 -29.64
N LEU A 164 -21.30 15.97 -30.38
CA LEU A 164 -21.79 14.62 -30.11
C LEU A 164 -20.67 13.59 -30.20
N ARG A 165 -19.84 13.68 -31.24
CA ARG A 165 -18.68 12.78 -31.41
C ARG A 165 -17.68 12.91 -30.26
N LEU A 166 -17.45 14.13 -29.79
CA LEU A 166 -16.61 14.39 -28.62
C LEU A 166 -17.20 13.77 -27.34
N VAL A 167 -18.52 13.93 -27.11
CA VAL A 167 -19.22 13.32 -25.96
C VAL A 167 -19.13 11.80 -26.00
N ALA A 168 -19.38 11.19 -27.16
CA ALA A 168 -19.28 9.75 -27.35
C ALA A 168 -17.86 9.23 -27.07
N TYR A 169 -16.84 9.98 -27.51
CA TYR A 169 -15.44 9.67 -27.20
C TYR A 169 -15.14 9.78 -25.70
N LEU A 170 -15.62 10.83 -25.03
CA LEU A 170 -15.47 10.98 -23.57
C LEU A 170 -16.11 9.82 -22.80
N LEU A 171 -17.30 9.39 -23.21
CA LEU A 171 -17.95 8.20 -22.66
C LEU A 171 -17.09 6.95 -22.85
N LEU A 172 -16.57 6.72 -24.06
CA LEU A 172 -15.70 5.58 -24.33
C LEU A 172 -14.42 5.62 -23.46
N GLN A 173 -13.80 6.79 -23.29
CA GLN A 173 -12.65 6.96 -22.39
C GLN A 173 -13.01 6.57 -20.96
N LYS A 174 -14.18 7.01 -20.47
CA LYS A 174 -14.65 6.66 -19.13
C LYS A 174 -14.98 5.19 -18.98
N VAL A 175 -15.50 4.54 -20.02
CA VAL A 175 -15.70 3.08 -20.03
C VAL A 175 -14.36 2.36 -19.91
N ILE A 176 -13.34 2.75 -20.68
CA ILE A 176 -12.00 2.16 -20.60
C ILE A 176 -11.42 2.35 -19.21
N GLU A 177 -11.45 3.59 -18.69
CA GLU A 177 -10.99 3.93 -17.35
C GLU A 177 -11.68 3.05 -16.30
N HIS A 178 -13.02 3.00 -16.29
CA HIS A 178 -13.79 2.24 -15.31
C HIS A 178 -13.69 0.72 -15.46
N THR A 179 -13.35 0.22 -16.65
CA THR A 179 -13.12 -1.21 -16.89
C THR A 179 -11.88 -1.70 -16.14
N PHE A 180 -10.84 -0.87 -16.07
CA PHE A 180 -9.57 -1.21 -15.41
C PHE A 180 -9.37 -0.50 -14.07
N ARG A 181 -10.28 0.40 -13.67
CA ARG A 181 -10.22 1.11 -12.39
C ARG A 181 -10.22 0.09 -11.27
N LYS A 182 -9.14 0.10 -10.48
CA LYS A 182 -9.09 -0.62 -9.20
C LYS A 182 -10.23 -0.08 -8.35
N LYS A 183 -11.29 -0.88 -8.14
CA LYS A 183 -12.42 -0.46 -7.30
C LYS A 183 -11.84 -0.02 -5.96
N ALA A 184 -12.08 1.23 -5.56
CA ALA A 184 -11.95 1.60 -4.16
C ALA A 184 -12.98 0.74 -3.43
N ILE A 185 -12.47 -0.22 -2.66
CA ILE A 185 -13.24 -1.32 -2.12
C ILE A 185 -14.14 -0.75 -1.03
N LYS A 186 -15.46 -0.90 -1.21
CA LYS A 186 -16.41 -0.71 -0.11
C LYS A 186 -16.03 -1.69 1.00
N LYS A 187 -15.90 -1.21 2.24
CA LYS A 187 -15.67 -2.05 3.44
C LYS A 187 -16.73 -3.15 3.60
N ASP A 188 -17.84 -3.06 2.88
CA ASP A 188 -18.98 -3.98 2.87
C ASP A 188 -18.69 -5.36 2.26
N GLN A 189 -17.45 -5.69 1.90
CA GLN A 189 -17.02 -7.01 1.41
C GLN A 189 -15.92 -7.64 2.29
N ALA A 190 -15.95 -7.41 3.60
CA ALA A 190 -15.12 -8.11 4.57
C ALA A 190 -16.01 -8.98 5.48
N ALA A 191 -15.46 -10.08 5.99
CA ALA A 191 -16.07 -10.83 7.08
C ALA A 191 -16.10 -10.00 8.37
N ASP A 192 -16.79 -10.52 9.39
CA ASP A 192 -16.72 -9.98 10.75
C ASP A 192 -15.25 -9.84 11.18
N CYS A 193 -14.89 -8.66 11.68
CA CYS A 193 -13.55 -8.38 12.19
C CYS A 193 -13.21 -9.20 13.43
N ASN A 194 -14.21 -9.77 14.11
CA ASN A 194 -14.04 -10.64 15.27
C ASN A 194 -14.16 -12.14 14.92
N LEU A 195 -14.14 -12.51 13.64
CA LEU A 195 -14.26 -13.90 13.22
C LEU A 195 -13.08 -14.73 13.80
N ILE A 196 -13.41 -15.82 14.49
CA ILE A 196 -12.45 -16.78 15.06
C ILE A 196 -12.83 -18.17 14.55
N PRO A 197 -11.87 -18.96 14.03
CA PRO A 197 -12.12 -20.36 13.70
C PRO A 197 -12.50 -21.15 14.95
N GLU A 198 -13.55 -21.96 14.87
CA GLU A 198 -13.98 -22.81 16.00
C GLU A 198 -12.89 -23.79 16.43
N ASN A 199 -12.14 -24.32 15.46
CA ASN A 199 -11.02 -25.21 15.69
C ASN A 199 -9.82 -24.75 14.85
N ILE A 200 -8.62 -24.87 15.43
CA ILE A 200 -7.37 -24.73 14.67
C ILE A 200 -7.15 -26.03 13.90
N ILE A 201 -6.76 -25.92 12.63
CA ILE A 201 -6.47 -27.06 11.77
C ILE A 201 -5.38 -27.95 12.38
N VAL A 202 -5.65 -29.25 12.40
CA VAL A 202 -4.70 -30.28 12.75
C VAL A 202 -4.36 -31.03 11.48
N LEU A 203 -3.13 -30.87 11.00
CA LEU A 203 -2.65 -31.54 9.79
C LEU A 203 -2.00 -32.87 10.14
N GLU A 204 -2.22 -33.87 9.29
CA GLU A 204 -1.47 -35.14 9.33
C GLU A 204 0.04 -34.87 9.16
N PRO A 205 0.94 -35.72 9.69
CA PRO A 205 2.38 -35.43 9.70
C PRO A 205 2.99 -35.05 8.35
N ILE A 206 2.52 -35.67 7.27
CA ILE A 206 2.98 -35.39 5.89
C ILE A 206 2.49 -34.02 5.42
N GLU A 207 1.26 -33.66 5.72
CA GLU A 207 0.67 -32.37 5.36
C GLU A 207 1.26 -31.24 6.21
N ALA A 208 1.49 -31.48 7.50
CA ALA A 208 2.19 -30.57 8.39
C ALA A 208 3.60 -30.24 7.88
N SER A 209 4.33 -31.25 7.39
CA SER A 209 5.66 -31.06 6.78
C SER A 209 5.60 -30.20 5.52
N LYS A 210 4.63 -30.44 4.63
CA LYS A 210 4.43 -29.63 3.42
C LYS A 210 4.03 -28.19 3.77
N PHE A 211 3.14 -28.02 4.75
CA PHE A 211 2.72 -26.70 5.21
C PHE A 211 3.89 -25.92 5.80
N SER A 212 4.68 -26.55 6.69
CA SER A 212 5.91 -25.96 7.22
C SER A 212 6.89 -25.53 6.13
N TYR A 213 7.05 -26.34 5.08
CA TYR A 213 7.87 -25.98 3.92
C TYR A 213 7.32 -24.75 3.18
N ILE A 214 6.01 -24.69 2.93
CA ILE A 214 5.36 -23.53 2.29
C ILE A 214 5.56 -22.27 3.12
N VAL A 215 5.36 -22.36 4.44
CA VAL A 215 5.58 -21.25 5.37
C VAL A 215 7.05 -20.79 5.34
N GLY A 216 8.00 -21.73 5.36
CA GLY A 216 9.42 -21.43 5.21
C GLY A 216 9.73 -20.69 3.91
N TRP A 217 9.14 -21.13 2.81
CA TRP A 217 9.30 -20.47 1.51
C TRP A 217 8.73 -19.04 1.50
N VAL A 218 7.59 -18.81 2.15
CA VAL A 218 7.02 -17.46 2.34
C VAL A 218 8.00 -16.56 3.08
N VAL A 219 8.57 -17.04 4.19
CA VAL A 219 9.56 -16.26 4.96
C VAL A 219 10.80 -15.95 4.12
N TYR A 220 11.35 -16.95 3.41
CA TYR A 220 12.46 -16.74 2.49
C TYR A 220 12.15 -15.69 1.43
N LYS A 221 10.93 -15.72 0.87
CA LYS A 221 10.48 -14.73 -0.12
C LYS A 221 10.52 -13.32 0.46
N LEU A 222 9.94 -13.13 1.64
CA LEU A 222 9.85 -11.85 2.34
C LEU A 222 11.22 -11.31 2.75
N THR A 223 12.14 -12.16 3.20
CA THR A 223 13.44 -11.72 3.74
C THR A 223 14.55 -11.63 2.68
N LYS A 224 14.53 -12.45 1.61
CA LYS A 224 15.67 -12.54 0.68
C LYS A 224 15.35 -12.22 -0.78
N SER A 225 14.12 -12.35 -1.26
CA SER A 225 13.86 -12.28 -2.71
C SER A 225 12.89 -11.18 -3.17
N ASP A 226 11.97 -10.76 -2.30
CA ASP A 226 10.91 -9.84 -2.68
C ASP A 226 11.40 -8.38 -2.74
N LYS A 227 11.25 -7.74 -3.90
CA LYS A 227 11.75 -6.38 -4.13
C LYS A 227 10.95 -5.33 -3.37
N GLN A 228 9.64 -5.55 -3.22
CA GLN A 228 8.75 -4.60 -2.55
C GLN A 228 9.03 -4.56 -1.05
N THR A 229 9.14 -5.72 -0.42
CA THR A 229 9.48 -5.87 1.00
C THR A 229 10.88 -5.29 1.28
N LYS A 230 11.87 -5.57 0.42
CA LYS A 230 13.22 -4.98 0.53
C LYS A 230 13.25 -3.45 0.47
N SER A 231 12.32 -2.83 -0.26
CA SER A 231 12.24 -1.38 -0.37
C SER A 231 11.56 -0.70 0.84
N HIS A 232 10.98 -1.49 1.75
CA HIS A 232 10.26 -0.96 2.90
C HIS A 232 11.23 -0.29 3.90
N PRO A 233 10.92 0.90 4.46
CA PRO A 233 11.80 1.60 5.40
C PRO A 233 12.17 0.78 6.65
N GLN A 234 11.29 -0.14 7.05
CA GLN A 234 11.48 -1.01 8.21
C GLN A 234 11.97 -2.42 7.84
N PHE A 235 12.44 -2.64 6.62
CA PHE A 235 12.85 -3.96 6.13
C PHE A 235 13.81 -4.68 7.08
N LYS A 236 14.83 -3.97 7.60
CA LYS A 236 15.79 -4.55 8.55
C LYS A 236 15.13 -5.05 9.83
N ALA A 237 14.18 -4.28 10.38
CA ALA A 237 13.43 -4.69 11.57
C ALA A 237 12.55 -5.91 11.28
N ILE A 238 11.88 -5.94 10.13
CA ILE A 238 11.08 -7.08 9.68
C ILE A 238 11.94 -8.35 9.58
N CYS A 239 13.11 -8.27 8.94
CA CYS A 239 14.04 -9.39 8.86
C CYS A 239 14.49 -9.87 10.23
N SER A 240 14.86 -8.96 11.14
CA SER A 240 15.30 -9.36 12.49
C SER A 240 14.22 -10.14 13.24
N HIS A 241 12.94 -9.72 13.19
CA HIS A 241 11.85 -10.47 13.83
C HIS A 241 11.66 -11.85 13.20
N LEU A 242 11.64 -11.92 11.87
CA LEU A 242 11.48 -13.19 11.15
C LEU A 242 12.66 -14.14 11.36
N GLU A 243 13.90 -13.64 11.46
CA GLU A 243 15.10 -14.44 11.72
C GLU A 243 15.14 -15.04 13.13
N ILE A 244 14.39 -14.49 14.09
CA ILE A 244 14.26 -15.07 15.45
C ILE A 244 13.19 -16.16 15.48
N LEU A 245 12.11 -15.91 14.75
CA LEU A 245 10.93 -16.78 14.68
C LEU A 245 11.15 -17.99 13.76
N ASN A 246 12.25 -18.01 13.01
CA ASN A 246 12.57 -19.05 12.03
C ASN A 246 14.06 -19.38 12.07
N SER A 247 14.44 -20.59 11.65
CA SER A 247 15.85 -20.99 11.49
C SER A 247 16.20 -21.12 10.01
N GLU A 248 17.43 -20.80 9.63
CA GLU A 248 17.93 -21.05 8.27
C GLU A 248 18.82 -22.30 8.26
N GLN A 249 18.50 -23.26 7.40
CA GLN A 249 19.35 -24.41 7.10
C GLN A 249 19.89 -24.28 5.68
N VAL A 250 21.20 -24.21 5.55
CA VAL A 250 21.89 -24.24 4.26
C VAL A 250 22.32 -25.67 3.98
N VAL A 251 21.70 -26.30 2.98
CA VAL A 251 22.09 -27.62 2.50
C VAL A 251 22.96 -27.45 1.26
N TYR A 252 24.16 -28.01 1.29
CA TYR A 252 25.08 -28.03 0.16
C TYR A 252 25.06 -29.42 -0.47
N GLU A 253 24.56 -29.52 -1.70
CA GLU A 253 24.68 -30.76 -2.47
C GLU A 253 25.98 -30.71 -3.27
N GLN A 254 26.97 -31.49 -2.82
CA GLN A 254 28.30 -31.54 -3.42
C GLN A 254 28.26 -31.98 -4.89
N ASP A 255 27.35 -32.88 -5.24
CA ASP A 255 27.27 -33.49 -6.57
C ASP A 255 26.80 -32.51 -7.65
N VAL A 256 25.96 -31.54 -7.29
CA VAL A 256 25.37 -30.53 -8.21
C VAL A 256 25.91 -29.13 -7.98
N ARG A 257 26.82 -28.94 -7.00
CA ARG A 257 27.34 -27.63 -6.57
C ARG A 257 26.24 -26.61 -6.29
N SER A 258 25.06 -27.07 -5.86
CA SER A 258 23.93 -26.21 -5.52
C SER A 258 23.84 -26.00 -4.02
N GLN A 259 23.58 -24.75 -3.65
CA GLN A 259 23.28 -24.34 -2.29
C GLN A 259 21.78 -24.07 -2.19
N ILE A 260 21.09 -24.82 -1.32
CA ILE A 260 19.68 -24.61 -1.02
C ILE A 260 19.59 -24.01 0.38
N THR A 261 19.06 -22.80 0.49
CA THR A 261 18.72 -22.18 1.78
C THR A 261 17.25 -22.48 2.09
N ASN A 262 17.02 -23.39 3.02
CA ASN A 262 15.69 -23.69 3.55
C ASN A 262 15.47 -22.88 4.82
N VAL A 263 14.35 -22.18 4.89
CA VAL A 263 13.89 -21.56 6.14
C VAL A 263 12.96 -22.53 6.83
N ILE A 264 13.25 -22.85 8.08
CA ILE A 264 12.48 -23.75 8.93
C ILE A 264 11.72 -22.88 9.94
N PRO A 265 10.38 -22.83 9.86
CA PRO A 265 9.58 -22.09 10.83
C PRO A 265 9.74 -22.61 12.25
N GLY A 266 9.91 -21.69 13.20
CA GLY A 266 9.82 -22.00 14.62
C GLY A 266 8.40 -22.38 15.02
N GLN A 267 8.26 -23.08 16.15
CA GLN A 267 6.97 -23.61 16.61
C GLN A 267 5.92 -22.51 16.80
N GLU A 268 6.30 -21.40 17.42
CA GLU A 268 5.40 -20.27 17.71
C GLU A 268 4.92 -19.58 16.42
N PHE A 269 5.80 -19.46 15.43
CA PHE A 269 5.45 -18.91 14.12
C PHE A 269 4.54 -19.87 13.36
N LEU A 270 4.82 -21.18 13.43
CA LEU A 270 4.02 -22.20 12.77
C LEU A 270 2.61 -22.29 13.37
N GLU A 271 2.48 -22.19 14.69
CA GLU A 271 1.19 -22.10 15.39
C GLU A 271 0.37 -20.89 14.95
N PHE A 272 1.01 -19.73 14.79
CA PHE A 272 0.36 -18.56 14.21
C PHE A 272 -0.11 -18.83 12.76
N MET A 273 0.71 -19.49 11.94
CA MET A 273 0.35 -19.83 10.57
C MET A 273 -0.81 -20.83 10.49
N TYR A 274 -0.91 -21.79 11.42
CA TYR A 274 -2.09 -22.67 11.51
C TYR A 274 -3.37 -21.89 11.84
N LYS A 275 -3.30 -20.89 12.72
CA LYS A 275 -4.45 -20.00 13.00
C LYS A 275 -4.86 -19.22 11.75
N MET A 276 -3.88 -18.67 11.02
CA MET A 276 -4.14 -17.96 9.77
C MET A 276 -4.78 -18.87 8.71
N GLU A 277 -4.24 -20.09 8.51
CA GLU A 277 -4.76 -21.06 7.56
C GLU A 277 -6.20 -21.49 7.92
N SER A 278 -6.46 -21.74 9.20
CA SER A 278 -7.82 -22.10 9.68
C SER A 278 -8.83 -21.01 9.35
N LEU A 279 -8.44 -19.74 9.50
CA LEU A 279 -9.26 -18.60 9.13
C LEU A 279 -9.44 -18.47 7.62
N ILE A 280 -8.40 -18.74 6.82
CA ILE A 280 -8.48 -18.75 5.36
C ILE A 280 -9.47 -19.82 4.88
N LEU A 281 -9.41 -21.03 5.43
CA LEU A 281 -10.32 -22.13 5.07
C LEU A 281 -11.78 -21.77 5.36
N LEU A 282 -12.05 -21.21 6.54
CA LEU A 282 -13.39 -20.74 6.92
C LEU A 282 -13.91 -19.66 5.95
N LEU A 283 -13.06 -18.69 5.61
CA LEU A 283 -13.43 -17.63 4.65
C LEU A 283 -13.61 -18.17 3.23
N PHE A 284 -12.88 -19.23 2.86
CA PHE A 284 -12.94 -19.86 1.56
C PHE A 284 -14.24 -20.65 1.34
N GLU A 285 -15.00 -21.00 2.38
CA GLU A 285 -16.31 -21.66 2.23
C GLU A 285 -17.27 -20.86 1.34
N LYS A 286 -17.17 -19.52 1.35
CA LYS A 286 -17.95 -18.61 0.50
C LYS A 286 -17.48 -18.52 -0.95
N HIS A 287 -16.53 -19.35 -1.40
CA HIS A 287 -15.98 -19.26 -2.76
C HIS A 287 -17.04 -19.43 -3.85
N LYS A 288 -18.04 -20.28 -3.63
CA LYS A 288 -19.15 -20.47 -4.58
C LYS A 288 -20.02 -19.20 -4.73
N GLU A 289 -20.22 -18.48 -3.63
CA GLU A 289 -21.01 -17.24 -3.61
C GLU A 289 -20.24 -16.06 -4.20
N LEU A 290 -18.94 -15.98 -3.91
CA LEU A 290 -18.10 -14.83 -4.24
C LEU A 290 -17.41 -14.94 -5.61
N GLY A 291 -17.25 -16.15 -6.13
CA GLY A 291 -16.63 -16.46 -7.42
C GLY A 291 -15.28 -15.76 -7.61
N PRO A 292 -15.13 -14.85 -8.59
CA PRO A 292 -13.86 -14.17 -8.86
C PRO A 292 -13.39 -13.23 -7.71
N ASN A 293 -14.27 -12.88 -6.77
CA ASN A 293 -13.94 -11.96 -5.67
C ASN A 293 -13.42 -12.66 -4.42
N THR A 294 -13.36 -14.00 -4.38
CA THR A 294 -12.99 -14.77 -3.17
C THR A 294 -11.63 -14.38 -2.61
N LEU A 295 -10.60 -14.23 -3.44
CA LEU A 295 -9.26 -13.84 -2.98
C LEU A 295 -9.26 -12.44 -2.35
N GLN A 296 -10.01 -11.51 -2.95
CA GLN A 296 -10.13 -10.14 -2.43
C GLN A 296 -10.89 -10.11 -1.10
N TYR A 297 -11.95 -10.91 -0.98
CA TYR A 297 -12.71 -11.08 0.25
C TYR A 297 -11.84 -11.63 1.39
N ILE A 298 -11.06 -12.68 1.12
CA ILE A 298 -10.13 -13.26 2.09
C ILE A 298 -9.11 -12.22 2.52
N TYR A 299 -8.47 -11.54 1.57
CA TYR A 299 -7.48 -10.50 1.85
C TYR A 299 -8.03 -9.39 2.76
N ASN A 300 -9.21 -8.85 2.44
CA ASN A 300 -9.83 -7.79 3.24
C ASN A 300 -10.21 -8.28 4.65
N SER A 301 -10.71 -9.52 4.74
CA SER A 301 -11.13 -10.13 6.00
C SER A 301 -9.94 -10.39 6.91
N LEU A 302 -8.82 -10.88 6.39
CA LEU A 302 -7.57 -11.07 7.16
C LEU A 302 -7.00 -9.72 7.65
N LEU A 303 -7.00 -8.69 6.80
CA LEU A 303 -6.46 -7.37 7.13
C LEU A 303 -7.26 -6.66 8.23
N GLY A 304 -8.57 -6.93 8.31
CA GLY A 304 -9.47 -6.38 9.33
C GLY A 304 -9.66 -7.26 10.57
N ASN A 305 -9.07 -8.46 10.63
CA ASN A 305 -9.33 -9.42 11.71
C ASN A 305 -8.57 -9.06 12.99
N LEU A 306 -9.30 -8.65 14.02
CA LEU A 306 -8.74 -8.22 15.31
C LEU A 306 -8.04 -9.37 16.06
N PRO A 307 -8.60 -10.58 16.17
CA PRO A 307 -7.95 -11.71 16.85
C PRO A 307 -6.63 -12.15 16.20
N LEU A 308 -6.57 -12.17 14.86
CA LEU A 308 -5.36 -12.49 14.11
C LEU A 308 -4.28 -11.42 14.33
N LEU A 309 -4.66 -10.13 14.30
CA LEU A 309 -3.76 -9.02 14.57
C LEU A 309 -3.20 -9.08 16.00
N GLN A 310 -4.05 -9.38 16.99
CA GLN A 310 -3.62 -9.58 18.38
C GLN A 310 -2.64 -10.75 18.50
N SER A 311 -2.95 -11.89 17.86
CA SER A 311 -2.06 -13.05 17.84
C SER A 311 -0.71 -12.72 17.20
N PHE A 312 -0.70 -11.90 16.14
CA PHE A 312 0.52 -11.44 15.49
C PHE A 312 1.34 -10.52 16.41
N ASN A 313 0.71 -9.59 17.13
CA ASN A 313 1.41 -8.72 18.08
C ASN A 313 2.07 -9.52 19.21
N ILE A 314 1.37 -10.53 19.76
CA ILE A 314 1.94 -11.43 20.78
C ILE A 314 3.19 -12.16 20.24
N LEU A 315 3.14 -12.57 18.98
CA LEU A 315 4.28 -13.22 18.31
C LEU A 315 5.48 -12.28 18.13
N LEU A 316 5.23 -11.00 17.82
CA LEU A 316 6.28 -9.98 17.77
C LEU A 316 6.89 -9.71 19.15
N ASP A 317 6.05 -9.57 20.18
CA ASP A 317 6.52 -9.38 21.56
C ASP A 317 7.39 -10.56 22.02
N PHE A 318 7.03 -11.79 21.64
CA PHE A 318 7.85 -12.97 21.88
C PHE A 318 9.20 -12.88 21.18
N ALA A 319 9.24 -12.49 19.90
CA ALA A 319 10.48 -12.33 19.16
C ALA A 319 11.39 -11.26 19.81
N ASP A 320 10.83 -10.13 20.25
CA ASP A 320 11.56 -9.09 20.97
C ASP A 320 12.16 -9.59 22.29
N GLN A 321 11.41 -10.38 23.05
CA GLN A 321 11.92 -11.01 24.27
C GLN A 321 13.06 -12.00 24.00
N GLN A 322 12.98 -12.77 22.92
CA GLN A 322 14.05 -13.70 22.53
C GLN A 322 15.31 -12.96 22.08
N ASN A 323 15.15 -11.87 21.32
CA ASN A 323 16.23 -10.96 20.97
C ASN A 323 16.98 -10.43 22.21
N LEU A 324 16.26 -10.02 23.24
CA LEU A 324 16.87 -9.54 24.48
C LEU A 324 17.65 -10.66 25.22
N LYS A 325 17.15 -11.90 25.16
CA LYS A 325 17.80 -13.06 25.78
C LYS A 325 19.07 -13.48 25.05
N THR A 326 19.09 -13.47 23.71
CA THR A 326 20.29 -13.79 22.91
C THR A 326 21.38 -12.75 23.14
N LEU A 327 21.04 -11.45 23.11
CA LEU A 327 21.98 -10.37 23.42
C LEU A 327 22.61 -10.52 24.82
N ARG A 328 21.81 -10.93 25.81
CA ARG A 328 22.27 -11.15 27.18
C ARG A 328 23.26 -12.30 27.30
N LYS A 329 23.07 -13.38 26.53
CA LYS A 329 24.00 -14.53 26.49
C LYS A 329 25.32 -14.15 25.83
N ASP A 330 25.27 -13.47 24.68
CA ASP A 330 26.46 -13.06 23.94
C ASP A 330 27.36 -12.16 24.79
N THR A 331 26.75 -11.21 25.52
CA THR A 331 27.48 -10.30 26.42
C THR A 331 28.16 -11.04 27.60
N GLN A 332 27.53 -12.09 28.13
CA GLN A 332 28.12 -12.92 29.20
C GLN A 332 29.24 -13.84 28.69
N THR A 333 29.21 -14.26 27.42
CA THR A 333 30.32 -14.98 26.79
C THR A 333 31.50 -14.07 26.46
N ILE A 334 31.24 -12.83 26.05
CA ILE A 334 32.29 -11.83 25.77
C ILE A 334 33.02 -11.45 27.07
N SER A 335 32.31 -11.29 28.19
CA SER A 335 32.94 -10.97 29.49
C SER A 335 33.81 -12.08 30.07
N ARG A 336 33.77 -13.31 29.52
CA ARG A 336 34.58 -14.44 30.00
C ARG A 336 35.80 -14.75 29.14
N LYS A 337 35.97 -14.12 27.97
CA LYS A 337 37.02 -14.53 27.01
C LYS A 337 38.08 -13.50 26.61
N GLU A 338 37.98 -12.22 26.96
CA GLU A 338 39.03 -11.25 26.58
C GLU A 338 39.39 -10.27 27.71
N ASN A 339 40.60 -10.40 28.26
CA ASN A 339 41.23 -9.43 29.17
C ASN A 339 41.70 -8.16 28.43
N LYS A 340 40.86 -7.58 27.57
CA LYS A 340 40.99 -6.24 26.97
C LYS A 340 39.66 -5.88 26.29
N PRO A 341 38.91 -4.87 26.76
CA PRO A 341 37.65 -4.51 26.13
C PRO A 341 37.94 -3.92 24.75
N THR A 342 37.62 -4.67 23.70
CA THR A 342 37.52 -4.13 22.35
C THR A 342 36.44 -3.04 22.36
N LEU A 343 36.86 -1.84 21.94
CA LEU A 343 36.12 -0.58 22.03
C LEU A 343 34.65 -0.72 21.58
N ILE A 344 33.70 -0.61 22.51
CA ILE A 344 32.27 -0.54 22.22
C ILE A 344 32.03 0.64 21.27
N LYS A 345 31.39 0.39 20.13
CA LYS A 345 31.08 1.44 19.14
C LYS A 345 29.64 1.92 19.29
N LYS A 346 29.45 3.23 19.14
CA LYS A 346 28.15 3.92 19.20
C LYS A 346 27.11 3.34 18.23
N GLU A 347 27.56 2.90 17.06
CA GLU A 347 26.73 2.34 15.97
C GLU A 347 26.00 1.04 16.36
N ASN A 348 26.43 0.40 17.45
CA ASN A 348 25.81 -0.83 17.95
C ASN A 348 24.67 -0.58 18.94
N ILE A 349 24.42 0.67 19.35
CA ILE A 349 23.31 0.98 20.25
C ILE A 349 22.00 0.92 19.47
N PRO A 350 21.04 0.05 19.85
CA PRO A 350 19.74 0.00 19.19
C PRO A 350 19.05 1.37 19.22
N GLN A 351 18.50 1.82 18.09
CA GLN A 351 17.86 3.14 18.04
C GLN A 351 16.48 3.17 18.69
N TYR A 352 15.82 2.03 18.87
CA TYR A 352 14.50 1.97 19.50
C TYR A 352 14.63 2.16 21.03
N PRO A 353 13.89 3.09 21.68
CA PRO A 353 14.13 3.47 23.08
C PRO A 353 14.12 2.32 24.08
N LEU A 354 13.22 1.35 23.94
CA LEU A 354 13.11 0.22 24.87
C LEU A 354 14.35 -0.69 24.78
N LEU A 355 14.77 -1.03 23.56
CA LEU A 355 15.96 -1.86 23.30
C LEU A 355 17.25 -1.11 23.65
N GLY A 356 17.29 0.18 23.35
CA GLY A 356 18.40 1.07 23.66
C GLY A 356 18.62 1.22 25.16
N LEU A 357 17.56 1.39 25.95
CA LEU A 357 17.65 1.42 27.42
C LEU A 357 18.24 0.14 27.98
N GLY A 358 17.74 -1.02 27.55
CA GLY A 358 18.26 -2.32 27.98
C GLY A 358 19.75 -2.47 27.68
N TYR A 359 20.18 -2.03 26.50
CA TYR A 359 21.60 -2.03 26.11
C TYR A 359 22.45 -1.11 26.99
N LEU A 360 21.99 0.12 27.25
CA LEU A 360 22.71 1.09 28.09
C LEU A 360 22.85 0.61 29.55
N GLN A 361 21.82 -0.03 30.10
CA GLN A 361 21.85 -0.60 31.46
C GLN A 361 22.84 -1.76 31.58
N ILE A 362 23.03 -2.53 30.49
CA ILE A 362 24.05 -3.59 30.43
C ILE A 362 25.44 -2.96 30.39
N LEU A 363 25.65 -1.96 29.54
CA LEU A 363 26.95 -1.28 29.43
C LEU A 363 27.37 -0.63 30.74
N ALA A 364 26.43 -0.04 31.49
CA ALA A 364 26.70 0.62 32.76
C ALA A 364 27.26 -0.30 33.87
N LYS A 365 27.22 -1.63 33.66
CA LYS A 365 27.73 -2.64 34.60
C LYS A 365 29.17 -3.09 34.30
N LEU A 366 29.82 -2.57 33.25
CA LEU A 366 31.21 -2.89 32.91
C LEU A 366 32.21 -2.03 33.70
N ASP A 367 33.41 -2.57 33.95
CA ASP A 367 34.40 -1.99 34.88
C ASP A 367 35.07 -0.68 34.41
N ASP A 368 34.82 -0.19 33.19
CA ASP A 368 35.31 1.11 32.67
C ASP A 368 34.20 1.93 31.97
N ALA A 369 32.95 1.64 32.28
CA ALA A 369 31.80 2.12 31.52
C ALA A 369 31.67 3.66 31.49
N GLU A 370 32.05 4.36 32.56
CA GLU A 370 31.98 5.83 32.60
C GLU A 370 32.97 6.50 31.62
N GLU A 371 34.18 5.96 31.50
CA GLU A 371 35.18 6.46 30.55
C GLU A 371 34.74 6.22 29.10
N VAL A 372 34.16 5.04 28.85
CA VAL A 372 33.60 4.66 27.55
C VAL A 372 32.42 5.56 27.16
N PHE A 373 31.47 5.82 28.06
CA PHE A 373 30.35 6.73 27.81
C PHE A 373 30.82 8.16 27.53
N SER A 374 31.84 8.63 28.24
CA SER A 374 32.43 9.96 28.03
C SER A 374 32.99 10.13 26.62
N LYS A 375 33.58 9.07 26.05
CA LYS A 375 34.12 9.06 24.68
C LYS A 375 33.04 8.91 23.62
N ILE A 376 31.99 8.11 23.87
CA ILE A 376 30.98 7.75 22.88
C ILE A 376 29.90 8.81 22.69
N PHE A 377 29.34 9.37 23.76
CA PHE A 377 28.14 10.22 23.67
C PHE A 377 28.48 11.71 23.60
N GLN A 378 27.72 12.45 22.80
CA GLN A 378 27.76 13.91 22.82
C GLN A 378 26.95 14.46 24.01
N VAL A 379 27.20 15.72 24.38
CA VAL A 379 26.50 16.36 25.51
C VAL A 379 24.98 16.38 25.30
N VAL A 380 24.52 16.64 24.08
CA VAL A 380 23.09 16.66 23.71
C VAL A 380 22.43 15.29 23.89
N GLU A 381 23.17 14.21 23.65
CA GLU A 381 22.68 12.84 23.78
C GLU A 381 22.60 12.41 25.25
N LEU A 382 23.55 12.84 26.06
CA LEU A 382 23.50 12.67 27.51
C LEU A 382 22.35 13.48 28.13
N GLN A 383 22.08 14.69 27.62
CA GLN A 383 20.91 15.48 28.01
C GLN A 383 19.61 14.80 27.61
N TRP A 384 19.56 14.20 26.42
CA TRP A 384 18.40 13.41 25.98
C TRP A 384 18.16 12.22 26.91
N LEU A 385 19.21 11.51 27.34
CA LEU A 385 19.08 10.39 28.28
C LEU A 385 18.55 10.83 29.65
N LEU A 386 19.07 11.94 30.19
CA LEU A 386 18.55 12.49 31.45
C LEU A 386 17.09 12.90 31.34
N TRP A 387 16.73 13.60 30.26
CA TRP A 387 15.33 13.92 29.98
C TRP A 387 14.47 12.66 29.87
N ALA A 388 14.97 11.60 29.21
CA ALA A 388 14.28 10.33 29.08
C ALA A 388 14.06 9.64 30.43
N PHE A 389 14.91 9.89 31.44
CA PHE A 389 14.69 9.45 32.83
C PHE A 389 13.79 10.39 33.65
N GLY A 390 13.29 11.48 33.05
CA GLY A 390 12.46 12.48 33.72
C GLY A 390 13.24 13.62 34.40
N ASP A 391 14.55 13.69 34.20
CA ASP A 391 15.41 14.72 34.80
C ASP A 391 15.64 15.90 33.85
N ASN A 392 15.26 17.10 34.29
CA ASN A 392 15.38 18.35 33.51
C ASN A 392 16.67 19.14 33.80
N VAL A 393 17.78 18.45 34.05
CA VAL A 393 19.06 19.10 34.39
C VAL A 393 19.68 19.75 33.15
N LYS A 394 19.58 21.08 33.05
CA LYS A 394 20.20 21.89 31.98
C LYS A 394 21.71 22.11 32.20
N ASN A 395 22.48 21.03 32.39
CA ASN A 395 23.92 21.12 32.55
C ASN A 395 24.65 20.79 31.24
N LYS A 396 25.71 21.55 30.92
CA LYS A 396 26.48 21.39 29.67
C LYS A 396 27.75 20.54 29.83
N ARG A 397 28.09 20.10 31.05
CA ARG A 397 29.35 19.38 31.31
C ARG A 397 29.14 17.87 31.45
N LYS A 398 29.79 17.07 30.59
CA LYS A 398 29.77 15.59 30.64
C LYS A 398 30.12 15.02 32.01
N LYS A 399 31.10 15.61 32.70
CA LYS A 399 31.55 15.20 34.05
C LYS A 399 30.42 15.19 35.10
N ILE A 400 29.34 15.93 34.88
CA ILE A 400 28.18 16.00 35.78
C ILE A 400 27.02 15.12 35.26
N LEU A 401 26.82 15.07 33.94
CA LEU A 401 25.73 14.28 33.34
C LEU A 401 25.96 12.77 33.48
N ILE A 402 27.19 12.29 33.30
CA ILE A 402 27.51 10.86 33.28
C ILE A 402 27.20 10.18 34.63
N PRO A 403 27.64 10.69 35.79
CA PRO A 403 27.32 10.06 37.07
C PRO A 403 25.80 9.96 37.33
N LEU A 404 25.03 10.98 36.96
CA LEU A 404 23.57 10.99 37.13
C LEU A 404 22.88 9.94 36.24
N ILE A 405 23.30 9.82 34.99
CA ILE A 405 22.79 8.80 34.07
C ILE A 405 23.15 7.40 34.59
N PHE A 406 24.37 7.22 35.10
CA PHE A 406 24.82 5.95 35.65
C PHE A 406 24.05 5.53 36.90
N ASP A 407 23.66 6.49 37.75
CA ASP A 407 22.80 6.22 38.90
C ASP A 407 21.46 5.62 38.45
N HIS A 408 20.80 6.23 37.45
CA HIS A 408 19.57 5.69 36.85
C HIS A 408 19.77 4.32 36.18
N LEU A 409 20.83 4.17 35.38
CA LEU A 409 21.11 2.92 34.67
C LEU A 409 21.42 1.76 35.64
N LYS A 410 22.16 2.02 36.73
CA LYS A 410 22.47 1.02 37.75
C LYS A 410 21.25 0.66 38.60
N LYS A 411 20.38 1.63 38.89
CA LYS A 411 19.11 1.42 39.60
C LYS A 411 18.04 0.71 38.74
N GLY A 412 18.26 0.62 37.43
CA GLY A 412 17.30 0.01 36.52
C GLY A 412 16.08 0.89 36.27
N THR A 413 16.21 2.21 36.43
CA THR A 413 15.13 3.17 36.18
C THR A 413 14.64 3.02 34.74
N GLN A 414 13.31 3.08 34.54
CA GLN A 414 12.71 3.07 33.20
C GLN A 414 12.69 4.47 32.59
N PHE A 415 12.65 4.54 31.25
CA PHE A 415 12.37 5.79 30.58
C PHE A 415 10.91 6.22 30.81
N CYS A 416 10.67 7.54 30.78
CA CYS A 416 9.33 8.10 30.82
C CYS A 416 8.52 7.70 29.58
N GLU A 417 7.19 7.69 29.71
CA GLU A 417 6.29 7.31 28.61
C GLU A 417 6.52 8.18 27.36
N GLU A 418 6.77 9.48 27.53
CA GLU A 418 7.08 10.39 26.42
C GLU A 418 8.33 9.97 25.64
N ALA A 419 9.35 9.46 26.32
CA ALA A 419 10.58 8.98 25.68
C ALA A 419 10.39 7.59 25.04
N LEU A 420 9.58 6.72 25.63
CA LEU A 420 9.23 5.41 25.04
C LEU A 420 8.37 5.55 23.77
N LEU A 421 7.54 6.59 23.70
CA LEU A 421 6.75 6.91 22.50
C LEU A 421 7.59 7.51 21.36
N LYS A 422 8.86 7.88 21.60
CA LYS A 422 9.75 8.33 20.51
C LYS A 422 10.12 7.15 19.62
N ARG A 423 10.11 7.35 18.31
CA ARG A 423 10.50 6.31 17.33
C ARG A 423 11.99 5.99 17.35
N PHE A 424 12.83 6.92 17.80
CA PHE A 424 14.29 6.80 17.84
C PHE A 424 14.87 7.51 19.07
N MET A 425 15.89 6.91 19.70
CA MET A 425 16.74 7.57 20.69
C MET A 425 17.62 8.61 20.01
N PHE A 426 17.94 9.68 20.74
CA PHE A 426 18.83 10.77 20.29
C PHE A 426 18.36 11.56 19.07
N ALA A 427 17.14 11.32 18.58
CA ALA A 427 16.50 12.19 17.63
C ALA A 427 16.16 13.50 18.36
N LEU A 428 16.95 14.54 18.08
CA LEU A 428 16.69 15.91 18.51
C LEU A 428 15.46 16.47 17.82
#